data_AF-A0A6J6F7C3-F1
#
_entry.id   AF-A0A6J6F7C3-F1
#
_cell.length_a   1.000
_cell.length_b   1.000
_cell.length_c   1.000
_cell.angle_alpha   90.00
_cell.angle_beta   90.00
_cell.angle_gamma   90.00
#
_symmetry.space_group_name_H-M   'P 1'
#
loop_
_entity.id
_entity.type
_entity.pdbx_description
1 polymer ?
#
loop_
_entity_poly.entity_id
_entity_poly.type
_entity_poly.pdbx_seq_one_letter_code
_entity_poly.pdbx_strand_id
1 'polypeptide(L)'
;MDFAVSSNGRIGLFGARSNEVVEIKDCLIADARMNVSELATREWKSDPRVEVAVSSTNEVSITRSGRSISGPTQLVEQVGPNSLKISPSAFWQSHKAAPVELVKACLLQIGVKPGDHVLDLYSGVGLFAAALLREVGERGFVTLIESDKTAVADARRIFSGKENVKILQGLVAQQLPIVKKADLILLDPPRTGAGDVAIKQMIKFKPRKIVYVACDPAALARDAKILADVGYKLDHIEAFDLFPMTQHIECVAGFSPAKR
;
A
#
# COMPACT_ATOMS: atom_id res chain seq x y z
N MET A 1 13.32 0.30 -5.69
CA MET A 1 14.40 -0.62 -5.29
C MET A 1 15.24 0.04 -4.22
N ASP A 2 15.69 -0.72 -3.23
CA ASP A 2 16.52 -0.25 -2.12
C ASP A 2 17.78 -1.12 -2.09
N PHE A 3 18.90 -0.55 -2.53
CA PHE A 3 20.18 -1.23 -2.63
C PHE A 3 21.04 -0.91 -1.40
N ALA A 4 21.61 -1.96 -0.80
CA ALA A 4 22.66 -1.80 0.19
C ALA A 4 23.98 -1.39 -0.50
N VAL A 5 24.87 -0.72 0.23
CA VAL A 5 26.22 -0.38 -0.26
C VAL A 5 27.24 -1.20 0.51
N SER A 6 28.10 -1.93 -0.21
CA SER A 6 29.17 -2.75 0.35
C SER A 6 30.28 -1.88 0.95
N SER A 7 31.22 -2.52 1.67
CA SER A 7 32.44 -1.85 2.15
C SER A 7 33.33 -1.32 1.01
N ASN A 8 33.20 -1.87 -0.20
CA ASN A 8 33.91 -1.40 -1.39
C ASN A 8 33.17 -0.25 -2.11
N GLY A 9 32.08 0.26 -1.53
CA GLY A 9 31.30 1.35 -2.10
C GLY A 9 30.47 0.95 -3.32
N ARG A 10 30.16 -0.34 -3.49
CA ARG A 10 29.34 -0.85 -4.59
C ARG A 10 27.93 -1.17 -4.12
N ILE A 11 26.95 -0.97 -4.99
CA ILE A 11 25.58 -1.39 -4.67
C ILE A 11 25.44 -2.90 -4.72
N GLY A 12 24.54 -3.41 -3.88
CA GLY A 12 24.26 -4.82 -3.77
C GLY A 12 22.93 -5.09 -3.08
N LEU A 13 22.65 -6.36 -2.90
CA LEU A 13 21.52 -6.86 -2.11
C LEU A 13 22.06 -7.74 -0.99
N PHE A 14 21.31 -7.86 0.10
CA PHE A 14 21.70 -8.78 1.16
C PHE A 14 21.61 -10.23 0.69
N GLY A 15 22.62 -11.03 1.03
CA GLY A 15 22.60 -12.47 0.83
C GLY A 15 21.44 -13.12 1.59
N ALA A 16 20.97 -14.27 1.10
CA ALA A 16 19.87 -14.98 1.73
C ALA A 16 20.21 -15.33 3.19
N ARG A 17 19.39 -14.83 4.14
CA ARG A 17 19.59 -15.02 5.59
C ARG A 17 20.98 -14.52 6.08
N SER A 18 21.51 -13.47 5.45
CA SER A 18 22.81 -12.89 5.77
C SER A 18 22.74 -11.36 5.82
N ASN A 19 23.65 -10.75 6.58
CA ASN A 19 23.91 -9.31 6.56
C ASN A 19 25.03 -8.94 5.56
N GLU A 20 25.58 -9.92 4.86
CA GLU A 20 26.56 -9.70 3.80
C GLU A 20 25.89 -9.08 2.57
N VAL A 21 26.50 -8.00 2.06
CA VAL A 21 26.06 -7.36 0.83
C VAL A 21 26.72 -8.07 -0.36
N VAL A 22 25.91 -8.73 -1.17
CA VAL A 22 26.32 -9.30 -2.46
C VAL A 22 26.28 -8.19 -3.49
N GLU A 23 27.46 -7.75 -3.92
CA GLU A 23 27.60 -6.74 -4.98
C GLU A 23 27.00 -7.26 -6.29
N ILE A 24 26.25 -6.40 -6.98
CA ILE A 24 25.57 -6.75 -8.23
C ILE A 24 26.06 -5.87 -9.37
N LYS A 25 26.09 -6.44 -10.57
CA LYS A 25 26.37 -5.70 -11.81
C LYS A 25 25.10 -5.19 -12.48
N ASP A 26 23.98 -5.85 -12.22
CA ASP A 26 22.66 -5.52 -12.77
C ASP A 26 21.56 -6.22 -11.92
N CYS A 27 20.29 -5.85 -12.15
CA CYS A 27 19.14 -6.45 -11.48
C CYS A 27 17.97 -6.61 -12.46
N LEU A 28 17.79 -7.81 -13.01
CA LEU A 28 16.81 -8.09 -14.07
C LEU A 28 15.34 -7.90 -13.66
N ILE A 29 15.04 -7.95 -12.36
CA ILE A 29 13.69 -7.69 -11.82
C ILE A 29 13.40 -6.21 -11.64
N ALA A 30 14.43 -5.36 -11.64
CA ALA A 30 14.26 -3.93 -11.51
C ALA A 30 13.65 -3.36 -12.80
N ASP A 31 12.94 -2.25 -12.69
CA ASP A 31 12.52 -1.52 -13.87
C ASP A 31 13.75 -1.04 -14.65
N ALA A 32 13.80 -1.31 -15.95
CA ALA A 32 14.95 -0.97 -16.80
C ALA A 32 15.34 0.52 -16.72
N ARG A 33 14.37 1.41 -16.46
CA ARG A 33 14.61 2.85 -16.28
C ARG A 33 15.45 3.18 -15.03
N MET A 34 15.56 2.27 -14.06
CA MET A 34 16.47 2.43 -12.91
C MET A 34 17.95 2.39 -13.32
N ASN A 35 18.27 1.84 -14.49
CA ASN A 35 19.64 1.69 -15.02
C ASN A 35 20.62 1.15 -13.96
N VAL A 36 20.31 -0.02 -13.39
CA VAL A 36 21.08 -0.60 -12.28
C VAL A 36 22.53 -0.83 -12.68
N SER A 37 22.81 -1.20 -13.93
CA SER A 37 24.17 -1.32 -14.45
C SER A 37 24.99 -0.03 -14.35
N GLU A 38 24.38 1.13 -14.63
CA GLU A 38 25.08 2.41 -14.46
C GLU A 38 25.34 2.68 -12.97
N LEU A 39 24.32 2.46 -12.12
CA LEU A 39 24.44 2.65 -10.67
C LEU A 39 25.51 1.75 -10.04
N ALA A 40 25.68 0.53 -10.55
CA ALA A 40 26.70 -0.43 -10.12
C ALA A 40 28.13 0.01 -10.45
N THR A 41 28.33 0.80 -11.50
CA THR A 41 29.65 1.35 -11.86
C THR A 41 30.06 2.56 -11.02
N ARG A 42 29.11 3.21 -10.35
CA ARG A 42 29.39 4.35 -9.45
C ARG A 42 30.03 3.87 -8.14
N GLU A 43 30.84 4.75 -7.57
CA GLU A 43 31.40 4.58 -6.23
C GLU A 43 30.55 5.35 -5.23
N TRP A 44 30.04 4.63 -4.24
CA TRP A 44 29.20 5.15 -3.17
C TRP A 44 30.00 5.15 -1.88
N LYS A 45 29.84 6.16 -1.02
CA LYS A 45 30.42 6.11 0.34
C LYS A 45 29.87 4.86 1.04
N SER A 46 30.67 4.16 1.83
CA SER A 46 30.22 3.01 2.64
C SER A 46 29.21 3.46 3.70
N ASP A 47 28.27 2.56 4.07
CA ASP A 47 27.22 2.75 5.11
C ASP A 47 25.87 3.43 4.75
N PRO A 48 25.61 3.99 3.54
CA PRO A 48 24.29 4.42 3.12
C PRO A 48 23.57 3.36 2.29
N ARG A 49 22.25 3.50 2.18
CA ARG A 49 21.42 2.80 1.19
C ARG A 49 21.17 3.71 -0.01
N VAL A 50 21.07 3.11 -1.19
CA VAL A 50 20.71 3.81 -2.44
C VAL A 50 19.31 3.35 -2.83
N GLU A 51 18.36 4.26 -2.69
CA GLU A 51 16.97 4.04 -3.02
C GLU A 51 16.70 4.61 -4.42
N VAL A 52 16.05 3.82 -5.27
CA VAL A 52 15.68 4.22 -6.62
C VAL A 52 14.19 3.95 -6.80
N ALA A 53 13.44 5.00 -7.08
CA ALA A 53 12.02 4.93 -7.34
C ALA A 53 11.75 5.35 -8.78
N VAL A 54 10.84 4.64 -9.44
CA VAL A 54 10.42 4.92 -10.82
C VAL A 54 8.92 5.01 -10.84
N SER A 55 8.40 6.11 -11.38
CA SER A 55 6.97 6.34 -11.44
C SER A 55 6.32 5.77 -12.70
N SER A 56 4.99 5.64 -12.68
CA SER A 56 4.21 5.34 -13.87
C SER A 56 4.35 6.41 -14.98
N THR A 57 4.74 7.64 -14.64
CA THR A 57 4.95 8.77 -15.59
C THR A 57 6.38 8.85 -16.12
N ASN A 58 7.22 7.83 -15.87
CA ASN A 58 8.62 7.74 -16.27
C ASN A 58 9.57 8.69 -15.51
N GLU A 59 9.17 9.21 -14.37
CA GLU A 59 10.08 9.92 -13.48
C GLU A 59 10.96 8.92 -12.73
N VAL A 60 12.24 9.25 -12.57
CA VAL A 60 13.20 8.45 -11.79
C VAL A 60 13.78 9.33 -10.69
N SER A 61 13.64 8.88 -9.44
CA SER A 61 14.22 9.55 -8.28
C SER A 61 15.24 8.64 -7.62
N ILE A 62 16.41 9.21 -7.29
CA ILE A 62 17.48 8.51 -6.57
C ILE A 62 17.67 9.23 -5.25
N THR A 63 17.44 8.51 -4.15
CA THR A 63 17.63 8.99 -2.79
C THR A 63 18.74 8.20 -2.10
N ARG A 64 19.44 8.87 -1.19
CA ARG A 64 20.46 8.26 -0.35
C ARG A 64 20.32 8.75 1.07
N SER A 65 20.03 7.83 2.00
CA SER A 65 19.80 8.16 3.41
C SER A 65 18.78 9.32 3.58
N GLY A 66 17.68 9.26 2.81
CA GLY A 66 16.61 10.27 2.82
C GLY A 66 16.94 11.59 2.11
N ARG A 67 18.12 11.74 1.49
CA ARG A 67 18.49 12.93 0.71
C ARG A 67 18.37 12.65 -0.78
N SER A 68 17.77 13.58 -1.53
CA SER A 68 17.74 13.50 -2.99
C SER A 68 19.16 13.62 -3.55
N ILE A 69 19.54 12.68 -4.40
CA ILE A 69 20.76 12.70 -5.19
C ILE A 69 20.46 13.24 -6.59
N SER A 70 19.37 12.76 -7.19
CA SER A 70 18.92 13.19 -8.52
C SER A 70 17.45 12.88 -8.73
N GLY A 71 16.84 13.58 -9.70
CA GLY A 71 15.43 13.43 -10.01
C GLY A 71 14.53 14.22 -9.06
N PRO A 72 13.21 14.09 -9.22
CA PRO A 72 12.27 14.88 -8.46
C PRO A 72 12.15 14.38 -7.01
N THR A 73 11.82 15.29 -6.10
CA THR A 73 11.56 15.01 -4.67
C THR A 73 10.12 14.54 -4.41
N GLN A 74 9.31 14.48 -5.47
CA GLN A 74 7.95 13.96 -5.50
C GLN A 74 7.75 13.26 -6.84
N LEU A 75 7.16 12.08 -6.84
CA LEU A 75 6.84 11.31 -8.03
C LEU A 75 5.34 11.36 -8.31
N VAL A 76 4.96 11.31 -9.58
CA VAL A 76 3.57 11.23 -10.00
C VAL A 76 3.23 9.81 -10.43
N GLU A 77 2.31 9.19 -9.70
CA GLU A 77 1.73 7.89 -10.04
C GLU A 77 0.35 8.08 -10.67
N GLN A 78 0.10 7.38 -11.76
CA GLN A 78 -1.14 7.42 -12.52
C GLN A 78 -1.83 6.07 -12.41
N VAL A 79 -2.97 6.04 -11.75
CA VAL A 79 -3.78 4.83 -11.53
C VAL A 79 -5.18 5.07 -12.05
N GLY A 80 -5.45 4.54 -13.25
CA GLY A 80 -6.67 4.88 -13.99
C GLY A 80 -6.76 6.40 -14.21
N PRO A 81 -7.86 7.07 -13.79
CA PRO A 81 -7.98 8.52 -13.92
C PRO A 81 -7.27 9.31 -12.80
N ASN A 82 -6.79 8.63 -11.74
CA ASN A 82 -6.24 9.30 -10.57
C ASN A 82 -4.74 9.56 -10.71
N SER A 83 -4.35 10.81 -10.50
CA SER A 83 -2.95 11.25 -10.44
C SER A 83 -2.56 11.50 -8.99
N LEU A 84 -1.57 10.77 -8.49
CA LEU A 84 -1.16 10.74 -7.09
C LEU A 84 0.29 11.22 -6.99
N LYS A 85 0.48 12.38 -6.36
CA LYS A 85 1.82 12.94 -6.14
C LYS A 85 2.36 12.49 -4.78
N ILE A 86 3.37 11.63 -4.81
CA ILE A 86 3.90 10.92 -3.64
C ILE A 86 5.38 11.21 -3.42
N SER A 87 5.84 11.07 -2.19
CA SER A 87 7.26 11.14 -1.86
C SER A 87 7.97 9.86 -2.34
N PRO A 88 9.20 9.93 -2.86
CA PRO A 88 9.95 8.74 -3.33
C PRO A 88 10.15 7.67 -2.25
N SER A 89 10.16 8.07 -0.97
CA SER A 89 10.31 7.18 0.18
C SER A 89 8.98 6.72 0.78
N ALA A 90 7.83 7.21 0.29
CA ALA A 90 6.53 6.72 0.72
C ALA A 90 6.32 5.30 0.21
N PHE A 91 5.61 4.48 0.98
CA PHE A 91 5.25 3.15 0.52
C PHE A 91 4.39 3.23 -0.74
N TRP A 92 4.78 2.46 -1.75
CA TRP A 92 4.04 2.26 -2.98
C TRP A 92 4.12 0.79 -3.40
N GLN A 93 3.18 0.35 -4.23
CA GLN A 93 3.15 -1.03 -4.69
C GLN A 93 4.39 -1.31 -5.55
N SER A 94 5.13 -2.38 -5.21
CA SER A 94 6.45 -2.64 -5.82
C SER A 94 6.39 -2.98 -7.31
N HIS A 95 5.34 -3.69 -7.73
CA HIS A 95 5.12 -4.06 -9.11
C HIS A 95 4.35 -2.96 -9.85
N LYS A 96 4.84 -2.49 -10.99
CA LYS A 96 4.24 -1.37 -11.75
C LYS A 96 2.77 -1.55 -12.13
N ALA A 97 2.31 -2.79 -12.31
CA ALA A 97 0.91 -3.09 -12.62
C ALA A 97 0.02 -3.22 -11.37
N ALA A 98 0.61 -3.41 -10.19
CA ALA A 98 -0.13 -3.70 -8.96
C ALA A 98 -1.15 -2.63 -8.59
N PRO A 99 -0.86 -1.31 -8.64
CA PRO A 99 -1.85 -0.30 -8.26
C PRO A 99 -3.16 -0.41 -9.05
N VAL A 100 -3.06 -0.64 -10.37
CA VAL A 100 -4.23 -0.74 -11.25
C VAL A 100 -5.00 -2.03 -11.00
N GLU A 101 -4.30 -3.17 -10.95
CA GLU A 101 -4.96 -4.47 -10.76
C GLU A 101 -5.60 -4.61 -9.37
N LEU A 102 -4.93 -4.15 -8.31
CA LEU A 102 -5.47 -4.19 -6.95
C LEU A 102 -6.66 -3.24 -6.79
N VAL A 103 -6.58 -2.01 -7.30
CA VAL A 103 -7.73 -1.09 -7.27
C VAL A 103 -8.92 -1.70 -7.98
N LYS A 104 -8.71 -2.28 -9.17
CA LYS A 104 -9.77 -2.94 -9.94
C LYS A 104 -10.39 -4.11 -9.17
N ALA A 105 -9.57 -5.01 -8.63
CA ALA A 105 -10.03 -6.15 -7.85
C ALA A 105 -10.83 -5.71 -6.62
N CYS A 106 -10.32 -4.74 -5.87
CA CYS A 106 -11.01 -4.19 -4.70
C CYS A 106 -12.35 -3.56 -5.05
N LEU A 107 -12.42 -2.74 -6.11
CA LEU A 107 -13.66 -2.10 -6.56
C LEU A 107 -14.72 -3.12 -7.00
N LEU A 108 -14.32 -4.19 -7.67
CA LEU A 108 -15.23 -5.28 -8.07
C LEU A 108 -15.86 -5.97 -6.85
N GLN A 109 -15.12 -6.09 -5.75
CA GLN A 109 -15.57 -6.80 -4.56
C GLN A 109 -16.31 -5.94 -3.53
N ILE A 110 -15.94 -4.66 -3.41
CA ILE A 110 -16.41 -3.82 -2.30
C ILE A 110 -17.88 -3.39 -2.45
N GLY A 111 -18.38 -3.30 -3.68
CA GLY A 111 -19.79 -2.99 -3.97
C GLY A 111 -20.23 -1.61 -3.47
N VAL A 112 -19.44 -0.57 -3.76
CA VAL A 112 -19.75 0.82 -3.38
C VAL A 112 -21.08 1.27 -3.97
N LYS A 113 -21.87 2.00 -3.18
CA LYS A 113 -23.05 2.74 -3.63
C LYS A 113 -22.83 4.24 -3.42
N PRO A 114 -23.42 5.10 -4.26
CA PRO A 114 -23.42 6.54 -4.02
C PRO A 114 -23.98 6.87 -2.63
N GLY A 115 -23.27 7.72 -1.87
CA GLY A 115 -23.64 8.08 -0.50
C GLY A 115 -23.05 7.18 0.60
N ASP A 116 -22.33 6.11 0.26
CA ASP A 116 -21.68 5.27 1.25
C ASP A 116 -20.54 5.98 1.98
N HIS A 117 -20.34 5.60 3.24
CA HIS A 117 -19.17 5.94 4.02
C HIS A 117 -18.19 4.77 4.01
N VAL A 118 -17.01 4.95 3.41
CA VAL A 118 -15.99 3.91 3.28
C VAL A 118 -14.80 4.23 4.17
N LEU A 119 -14.32 3.23 4.91
CA LEU A 119 -13.03 3.32 5.59
C LEU A 119 -11.95 2.70 4.71
N ASP A 120 -10.86 3.43 4.51
CA ASP A 120 -9.61 2.94 3.92
C ASP A 120 -8.58 2.85 5.06
N LEU A 121 -8.33 1.63 5.54
CA LEU A 121 -7.50 1.36 6.72
C LEU A 121 -6.11 0.91 6.29
N TYR A 122 -5.08 1.42 6.98
CA TYR A 122 -3.69 1.28 6.53
C TYR A 122 -3.52 1.89 5.13
N SER A 123 -4.15 3.05 4.92
CA SER A 123 -4.42 3.60 3.59
C SER A 123 -3.17 4.01 2.82
N GLY A 124 -2.01 4.09 3.49
CA GLY A 124 -0.81 4.70 2.94
C GLY A 124 -1.13 6.11 2.42
N VAL A 125 -0.73 6.38 1.18
CA VAL A 125 -0.98 7.65 0.49
C VAL A 125 -2.42 7.80 -0.03
N GLY A 126 -3.27 6.78 0.13
CA GLY A 126 -4.67 6.76 -0.30
C GLY A 126 -4.90 6.24 -1.72
N LEU A 127 -4.17 5.19 -2.12
CA LEU A 127 -4.36 4.52 -3.42
C LEU A 127 -5.82 4.13 -3.65
N PHE A 128 -6.43 3.42 -2.69
CA PHE A 128 -7.81 2.97 -2.79
C PHE A 128 -8.79 4.11 -2.57
N ALA A 129 -8.56 4.99 -1.60
CA ALA A 129 -9.38 6.17 -1.36
C ALA A 129 -9.60 7.02 -2.63
N ALA A 130 -8.56 7.24 -3.44
CA ALA A 130 -8.69 7.99 -4.69
C ALA A 130 -9.65 7.34 -5.69
N ALA A 131 -9.66 6.00 -5.76
CA ALA A 131 -10.59 5.26 -6.61
C ALA A 131 -12.02 5.26 -6.02
N LEU A 132 -12.14 5.06 -4.71
CA LEU A 132 -13.42 5.01 -3.99
C LEU A 132 -14.18 6.34 -4.04
N LEU A 133 -13.49 7.48 -4.01
CA LEU A 133 -14.13 8.80 -4.03
C LEU A 133 -15.05 9.03 -5.23
N ARG A 134 -14.69 8.47 -6.38
CA ARG A 134 -15.52 8.54 -7.59
C ARG A 134 -16.82 7.75 -7.41
N GLU A 135 -16.73 6.58 -6.81
CA GLU A 135 -17.85 5.64 -6.66
C GLU A 135 -18.84 6.07 -5.56
N VAL A 136 -18.34 6.62 -4.45
CA VAL A 136 -19.19 7.12 -3.36
C VAL A 136 -19.91 8.43 -3.72
N GLY A 137 -19.37 9.20 -4.67
CA GLY A 137 -19.90 10.49 -5.11
C GLY A 137 -19.86 11.59 -4.05
N GLU A 138 -20.42 12.76 -4.37
CA GLU A 138 -20.38 13.97 -3.52
C GLU A 138 -21.08 13.79 -2.17
N ARG A 139 -22.09 12.92 -2.11
CA ARG A 139 -22.86 12.63 -0.89
C ARG A 139 -22.24 11.54 -0.02
N GLY A 140 -21.26 10.81 -0.55
CA GLY A 140 -20.54 9.77 0.19
C GLY A 140 -19.33 10.34 0.90
N PHE A 141 -18.60 9.48 1.62
CA PHE A 141 -17.48 9.93 2.44
C PHE A 141 -16.39 8.86 2.51
N VAL A 142 -15.11 9.24 2.40
CA VAL A 142 -13.98 8.31 2.58
C VAL A 142 -13.15 8.74 3.78
N THR A 143 -12.95 7.84 4.73
CA THR A 143 -12.06 8.06 5.88
C THR A 143 -10.82 7.19 5.75
N LEU A 144 -9.67 7.83 5.60
CA LEU A 144 -8.36 7.21 5.59
C LEU A 144 -7.83 7.12 7.03
N ILE A 145 -7.24 5.99 7.40
CA ILE A 145 -6.50 5.84 8.65
C ILE A 145 -5.12 5.28 8.37
N GLU A 146 -4.08 6.07 8.67
CA GLU A 146 -2.68 5.73 8.42
C GLU A 146 -1.79 6.24 9.56
N SER A 147 -0.77 5.46 9.92
CA SER A 147 0.20 5.78 10.97
C SER A 147 1.47 6.45 10.46
N ASP A 148 1.90 6.15 9.23
CA ASP A 148 3.12 6.71 8.65
C ASP A 148 2.97 8.20 8.35
N LYS A 149 3.91 8.99 8.87
CA LYS A 149 3.87 10.45 8.78
C LYS A 149 4.03 10.95 7.35
N THR A 150 4.87 10.28 6.56
CA THR A 150 5.16 10.69 5.18
C THR A 150 3.95 10.40 4.30
N ALA A 151 3.39 9.20 4.40
CA ALA A 151 2.20 8.80 3.68
C ALA A 151 0.99 9.69 4.00
N VAL A 152 0.78 10.02 5.28
CA VAL A 152 -0.29 10.96 5.70
C VAL A 152 -0.06 12.36 5.13
N ALA A 153 1.18 12.86 5.11
CA ALA A 153 1.48 14.17 4.54
C ALA A 153 1.20 14.21 3.03
N ASP A 154 1.54 13.13 2.32
CA ASP A 154 1.26 12.97 0.89
C ASP A 154 -0.25 12.88 0.64
N ALA A 155 -0.97 12.04 1.41
CA ALA A 155 -2.43 11.91 1.33
C ALA A 155 -3.13 13.26 1.56
N ARG A 156 -2.70 14.05 2.55
CA ARG A 156 -3.26 15.39 2.80
C ARG A 156 -3.09 16.33 1.61
N ARG A 157 -1.98 16.23 0.87
CA ARG A 157 -1.77 17.01 -0.36
C ARG A 157 -2.66 16.50 -1.50
N ILE A 158 -2.71 15.18 -1.69
CA ILE A 158 -3.51 14.51 -2.73
C ILE A 158 -5.01 14.86 -2.59
N PHE A 159 -5.53 14.79 -1.36
CA PHE A 159 -6.95 15.04 -1.06
C PHE A 159 -7.24 16.47 -0.61
N SER A 160 -6.31 17.40 -0.81
CA SER A 160 -6.52 18.81 -0.49
C SER A 160 -7.74 19.36 -1.24
N GLY A 161 -8.65 20.01 -0.51
CA GLY A 161 -9.90 20.54 -1.08
C GLY A 161 -11.01 19.51 -1.30
N LYS A 162 -10.83 18.25 -0.89
CA LYS A 162 -11.90 17.24 -0.90
C LYS A 162 -12.66 17.27 0.42
N GLU A 163 -13.85 17.88 0.42
CA GLU A 163 -14.69 18.01 1.61
C GLU A 163 -15.24 16.67 2.12
N ASN A 164 -15.34 15.68 1.23
CA ASN A 164 -15.83 14.34 1.52
C ASN A 164 -14.71 13.34 1.88
N VAL A 165 -13.53 13.83 2.26
CA VAL A 165 -12.39 13.03 2.72
C VAL A 165 -12.00 13.43 4.14
N LYS A 166 -11.77 12.42 5.00
CA LYS A 166 -11.13 12.63 6.30
C LYS A 166 -9.90 11.75 6.42
N ILE A 167 -8.80 12.34 6.90
CA ILE A 167 -7.56 11.61 7.15
C ILE A 167 -7.27 11.62 8.65
N LEU A 168 -7.24 10.43 9.24
CA LEU A 168 -6.89 10.22 10.64
C LEU A 168 -5.48 9.64 10.74
N GLN A 169 -4.60 10.36 11.42
CA GLN A 169 -3.23 9.91 11.62
C GLN A 169 -3.11 9.10 12.91
N GLY A 170 -2.71 7.84 12.81
CA GLY A 170 -2.44 6.97 13.96
C GLY A 170 -2.72 5.51 13.66
N LEU A 171 -2.58 4.68 14.70
CA LEU A 171 -2.87 3.25 14.59
C LEU A 171 -4.36 3.02 14.37
N VAL A 172 -4.70 2.13 13.43
CA VAL A 172 -6.09 1.78 13.06
C VAL A 172 -6.95 1.47 14.28
N ALA A 173 -6.48 0.57 15.16
CA ALA A 173 -7.20 0.20 16.37
C ALA A 173 -7.49 1.36 17.33
N GLN A 174 -6.65 2.41 17.33
CA GLN A 174 -6.80 3.60 18.19
C GLN A 174 -7.70 4.67 17.56
N GLN A 175 -7.74 4.75 16.24
CA GLN A 175 -8.49 5.78 15.50
C GLN A 175 -9.93 5.33 15.16
N LEU A 176 -10.19 4.03 15.02
CA LEU A 176 -11.54 3.52 14.76
C LEU A 176 -12.59 4.00 15.79
N PRO A 177 -12.34 4.06 17.11
CA PRO A 177 -13.32 4.53 18.09
C PRO A 177 -13.86 5.96 17.89
N ILE A 178 -13.13 6.84 17.19
CA ILE A 178 -13.58 8.22 16.92
C ILE A 178 -14.34 8.36 15.60
N VAL A 179 -14.42 7.29 14.79
CA VAL A 179 -15.20 7.23 13.56
C VAL A 179 -16.65 6.91 13.91
N LYS A 180 -17.61 7.62 13.31
CA LYS A 180 -19.03 7.50 13.66
C LYS A 180 -19.78 6.44 12.86
N LYS A 181 -19.39 6.20 11.61
CA LYS A 181 -20.12 5.36 10.66
C LYS A 181 -19.14 4.78 9.62
N ALA A 182 -19.38 3.54 9.23
CA ALA A 182 -18.80 2.92 8.05
C ALA A 182 -19.82 1.96 7.44
N ASP A 183 -20.16 2.16 6.17
CA ASP A 183 -20.98 1.24 5.39
C ASP A 183 -20.12 0.10 4.82
N LEU A 184 -18.86 0.42 4.45
CA LEU A 184 -17.90 -0.49 3.83
C LEU A 184 -16.51 -0.25 4.44
N ILE A 185 -15.67 -1.28 4.45
CA ILE A 185 -14.28 -1.18 4.90
C ILE A 185 -13.36 -1.84 3.87
N LEU A 186 -12.32 -1.12 3.48
CA LEU A 186 -11.16 -1.63 2.76
C LEU A 186 -9.95 -1.56 3.69
N LEU A 187 -9.14 -2.61 3.74
CA LEU A 187 -7.91 -2.63 4.52
C LEU A 187 -6.76 -3.29 3.78
N ASP A 188 -5.56 -2.71 3.91
CA ASP A 188 -4.28 -3.24 3.39
C ASP A 188 -3.22 -3.27 4.52
N PRO A 189 -3.40 -4.13 5.54
CA PRO A 189 -2.54 -4.14 6.71
C PRO A 189 -1.11 -4.63 6.42
N PRO A 190 -0.16 -4.36 7.33
CA PRO A 190 1.18 -4.93 7.24
C PRO A 190 1.15 -6.47 7.31
N ARG A 191 2.28 -7.12 7.01
CA ARG A 191 2.46 -8.60 7.01
C ARG A 191 2.01 -9.31 8.29
N THR A 192 1.92 -8.60 9.42
CA THR A 192 1.40 -9.17 10.67
C THR A 192 -0.11 -9.43 10.64
N GLY A 193 -0.83 -8.82 9.70
CA GLY A 193 -2.28 -8.74 9.64
C GLY A 193 -2.83 -7.53 10.41
N ALA A 194 -4.15 -7.36 10.35
CA ALA A 194 -4.89 -6.35 11.10
C ALA A 194 -5.01 -6.71 12.59
N GLY A 195 -5.17 -8.01 12.86
CA GLY A 195 -5.25 -8.56 14.21
C GLY A 195 -6.58 -8.33 14.92
N ASP A 196 -6.75 -9.07 16.03
CA ASP A 196 -8.01 -9.19 16.77
C ASP A 196 -8.60 -7.85 17.22
N VAL A 197 -7.76 -6.95 17.75
CA VAL A 197 -8.22 -5.66 18.27
C VAL A 197 -8.81 -4.80 17.14
N ALA A 198 -8.15 -4.71 15.99
CA ALA A 198 -8.65 -3.92 14.86
C ALA A 198 -9.95 -4.51 14.30
N ILE A 199 -10.00 -5.83 14.08
CA ILE A 199 -11.18 -6.53 13.55
C ILE A 199 -12.38 -6.33 14.47
N LYS A 200 -12.20 -6.48 15.80
CA LYS A 200 -13.27 -6.23 16.78
C LYS A 200 -13.77 -4.79 16.80
N GLN A 201 -12.94 -3.80 16.44
CA GLN A 201 -13.41 -2.43 16.27
C GLN A 201 -14.15 -2.24 14.93
N MET A 202 -13.63 -2.82 13.84
CA MET A 202 -14.24 -2.77 12.51
C MET A 202 -15.68 -3.32 12.50
N ILE A 203 -15.92 -4.44 13.16
CA ILE A 203 -17.24 -5.08 13.13
C ILE A 203 -18.31 -4.32 13.93
N LYS A 204 -17.95 -3.38 14.81
CA LYS A 204 -18.91 -2.51 15.52
C LYS A 204 -19.70 -1.62 14.56
N PHE A 205 -19.12 -1.28 13.41
CA PHE A 205 -19.81 -0.53 12.36
C PHE A 205 -20.84 -1.37 11.60
N LYS A 206 -20.80 -2.70 11.74
CA LYS A 206 -21.60 -3.66 10.96
C LYS A 206 -21.51 -3.38 9.44
N PRO A 207 -20.29 -3.25 8.88
CA PRO A 207 -20.13 -2.96 7.45
C PRO A 207 -20.81 -4.02 6.59
N ARG A 208 -21.41 -3.59 5.48
CA ARG A 208 -22.07 -4.49 4.53
C ARG A 208 -21.07 -5.36 3.77
N LYS A 209 -19.83 -4.87 3.64
CA LYS A 209 -18.71 -5.55 2.99
C LYS A 209 -17.39 -5.11 3.62
N ILE A 210 -16.47 -6.06 3.76
CA ILE A 210 -15.06 -5.82 4.08
C ILE A 210 -14.22 -6.38 2.92
N VAL A 211 -13.31 -5.58 2.37
CA VAL A 211 -12.33 -6.01 1.36
C VAL A 211 -10.93 -5.91 1.96
N TYR A 212 -10.25 -7.04 2.04
CA TYR A 212 -8.95 -7.19 2.69
C TYR A 212 -7.89 -7.47 1.62
N VAL A 213 -6.87 -6.62 1.53
CA VAL A 213 -5.67 -6.80 0.71
C VAL A 213 -4.54 -7.33 1.60
N ALA A 214 -3.84 -8.39 1.18
CA ALA A 214 -2.83 -9.02 2.01
C ALA A 214 -1.70 -9.68 1.21
N CYS A 215 -0.46 -9.28 1.49
CA CYS A 215 0.75 -9.91 0.93
C CYS A 215 1.23 -11.16 1.71
N ASP A 216 0.60 -11.47 2.85
CA ASP A 216 0.86 -12.66 3.67
C ASP A 216 -0.44 -13.49 3.82
N PRO A 217 -0.57 -14.59 3.06
CA PRO A 217 -1.75 -15.46 3.11
C PRO A 217 -1.99 -16.10 4.48
N ALA A 218 -0.94 -16.33 5.28
CA ALA A 218 -1.07 -16.93 6.60
C ALA A 218 -1.66 -15.92 7.60
N ALA A 219 -1.27 -14.64 7.52
CA ALA A 219 -1.89 -13.57 8.28
C ALA A 219 -3.37 -13.38 7.89
N LEU A 220 -3.65 -13.36 6.58
CA LEU A 220 -5.03 -13.30 6.07
C LEU A 220 -5.88 -14.45 6.60
N ALA A 221 -5.37 -15.68 6.61
CA ALA A 221 -6.11 -16.84 7.13
C ALA A 221 -6.45 -16.73 8.63
N ARG A 222 -5.52 -16.21 9.45
CA ARG A 222 -5.79 -15.96 10.88
C ARG A 222 -6.87 -14.91 11.08
N ASP A 223 -6.77 -13.81 10.35
CA ASP A 223 -7.74 -12.71 10.44
C ASP A 223 -9.12 -13.11 9.87
N ALA A 224 -9.14 -13.92 8.80
CA ALA A 224 -10.36 -14.50 8.24
C ALA A 224 -11.09 -15.38 9.25
N LYS A 225 -10.37 -16.14 10.08
CA LYS A 225 -10.95 -16.93 11.17
C LYS A 225 -11.60 -16.02 12.22
N ILE A 226 -10.93 -14.92 12.61
CA ILE A 226 -11.49 -13.95 13.56
C ILE A 226 -12.77 -13.33 12.98
N LEU A 227 -12.74 -12.91 11.72
CA LEU A 227 -13.92 -12.38 11.00
C LEU A 227 -15.07 -13.40 10.97
N ALA A 228 -14.76 -14.67 10.75
CA ALA A 228 -15.73 -15.76 10.78
C ALA A 228 -16.39 -15.91 12.15
N ASP A 229 -15.60 -15.87 13.22
CA ASP A 229 -16.08 -15.99 14.60
C ASP A 229 -17.00 -14.83 15.01
N VAL A 230 -16.83 -13.66 14.39
CA VAL A 230 -17.67 -12.47 14.62
C VAL A 230 -18.76 -12.27 13.55
N GLY A 231 -19.07 -13.31 12.78
CA GLY A 231 -20.28 -13.36 11.94
C GLY A 231 -20.12 -12.87 10.51
N TYR A 232 -18.89 -12.82 9.97
CA TYR A 232 -18.64 -12.61 8.54
C TYR A 232 -18.30 -13.94 7.86
N LYS A 233 -18.41 -14.00 6.54
CA LYS A 233 -17.94 -15.14 5.75
C LYS A 233 -17.04 -14.63 4.63
N LEU A 234 -16.00 -15.39 4.32
CA LEU A 234 -15.23 -15.21 3.10
C LEU A 234 -16.13 -15.60 1.93
N ASP A 235 -16.43 -14.65 1.05
CA ASP A 235 -17.26 -14.90 -0.14
C ASP A 235 -16.48 -14.82 -1.45
N HIS A 236 -15.26 -14.27 -1.41
CA HIS A 236 -14.36 -14.17 -2.55
C HIS A 236 -12.91 -14.13 -2.09
N ILE A 237 -12.01 -14.72 -2.87
CA ILE A 237 -10.58 -14.52 -2.76
C ILE A 237 -9.95 -14.64 -4.16
N GLU A 238 -9.07 -13.70 -4.49
CA GLU A 238 -8.25 -13.70 -5.69
C GLU A 238 -6.78 -13.47 -5.29
N ALA A 239 -5.86 -14.12 -5.99
CA ALA A 239 -4.42 -14.06 -5.73
C ALA A 239 -3.67 -13.48 -6.93
N PHE A 240 -2.66 -12.66 -6.65
CA PHE A 240 -1.86 -11.95 -7.63
C PHE A 240 -0.37 -12.24 -7.40
N ASP A 241 0.32 -12.65 -8.47
CA ASP A 241 1.77 -12.76 -8.47
C ASP A 241 2.41 -11.38 -8.72
N LEU A 242 2.44 -10.57 -7.67
CA LEU A 242 3.07 -9.24 -7.69
C LEU A 242 4.54 -9.27 -7.27
N PHE A 243 5.03 -10.43 -6.84
CA PHE A 243 6.40 -10.63 -6.40
C PHE A 243 7.02 -11.89 -7.04
N PRO A 244 7.14 -11.94 -8.39
CA PRO A 244 7.67 -13.11 -9.07
C PRO A 244 9.05 -13.52 -8.54
N MET A 245 9.33 -14.83 -8.58
CA MET A 245 10.55 -15.44 -8.03
C MET A 245 10.70 -15.30 -6.51
N THR A 246 9.61 -15.01 -5.80
CA THR A 246 9.55 -15.06 -4.33
C THR A 246 8.44 -15.99 -3.86
N GLN A 247 8.36 -16.23 -2.55
CA GLN A 247 7.25 -16.97 -1.93
C GLN A 247 6.02 -16.09 -1.64
N HIS A 248 6.09 -14.78 -1.92
CA HIS A 248 5.03 -13.83 -1.59
C HIS A 248 3.96 -13.81 -2.67
N ILE A 249 2.70 -13.76 -2.24
CA ILE A 249 1.52 -13.63 -3.10
C ILE A 249 0.64 -12.57 -2.47
N GLU A 250 0.13 -11.65 -3.29
CA GLU A 250 -0.84 -10.66 -2.87
C GLU A 250 -2.25 -11.25 -3.01
N CYS A 251 -3.10 -11.11 -2.01
CA CYS A 251 -4.46 -11.62 -2.01
C CYS A 251 -5.46 -10.48 -1.84
N VAL A 252 -6.55 -10.50 -2.60
CA VAL A 252 -7.73 -9.65 -2.38
C VAL A 252 -8.89 -10.54 -1.94
N ALA A 253 -9.34 -10.36 -0.70
CA ALA A 253 -10.38 -11.17 -0.07
C ALA A 253 -11.62 -10.34 0.26
N GLY A 254 -12.79 -10.86 -0.11
CA GLY A 254 -14.09 -10.27 0.17
C GLY A 254 -14.79 -10.97 1.32
N PHE A 255 -15.31 -10.19 2.27
CA PHE A 255 -16.10 -10.69 3.38
C PHE A 255 -17.44 -9.98 3.47
N SER A 256 -18.51 -10.75 3.67
CA SER A 256 -19.88 -10.25 3.92
C SER A 256 -20.46 -10.84 5.20
N PRO A 257 -21.47 -10.22 5.83
CA PRO A 257 -22.19 -10.83 6.94
C PRO A 257 -22.69 -12.25 6.59
N ALA A 258 -22.48 -13.19 7.51
CA ALA A 258 -22.83 -14.61 7.32
C ALA A 258 -24.35 -14.87 7.38
N LYS A 259 -25.11 -14.00 8.06
CA LYS A 259 -26.57 -14.03 8.14
C LYS A 259 -27.14 -12.73 7.56
N ARG A 260 -28.08 -12.85 6.62
CA ARG A 260 -29.02 -11.77 6.28
C ARG A 260 -30.29 -11.95 7.09
#